data_AF-A0A7Y5M0J9-F1
#
_entry.id   AF-A0A7Y5M0J9-F1
#
_cell.length_a   1.000
_cell.length_b   1.000
_cell.length_c   1.000
_cell.angle_alpha   90.00
_cell.angle_beta   90.00
_cell.angle_gamma   90.00
#
_symmetry.space_group_name_H-M   'P 1'
#
loop_
_entity.id
_entity.type
_entity.pdbx_description
1 polymer ?
#
loop_
_entity_poly.entity_id
_entity_poly.type
_entity_poly.pdbx_seq_one_letter_code
_entity_poly.pdbx_strand_id
1 'polypeptide(L)'
;HEVQGTVECEKPLAAPGQAGDCVWYRFTIVEEYQERTHHPRRGSQTRDVSETVLDRQEAVPFLLKDESGSIRVDPEGAHLDGKLVRGSAEDTTGNMVLPEMTLGGSRRLKGRRREIRLIPVGGPGYVLGRCVERDGVLVLARDELEAKPFVVSCRSERELLAGHELGLKAKLLLAVGGAVLGAASLLAAWGG
;
A
#
# COMPACT_ATOMS: atom_id res chain seq x y z
N HIS A 1 10.22 14.32 8.19
CA HIS A 1 11.49 13.59 8.20
C HIS A 1 11.42 12.50 7.17
N GLU A 2 12.50 12.34 6.43
CA GLU A 2 12.70 11.25 5.47
C GLU A 2 13.81 10.36 6.00
N VAL A 3 13.58 9.04 6.02
CA VAL A 3 14.56 8.04 6.43
C VAL A 3 14.52 6.88 5.45
N GLN A 4 15.69 6.36 5.11
CA GLN A 4 15.87 5.20 4.24
C GLN A 4 16.78 4.20 4.93
N GLY A 5 16.47 2.91 4.82
CA GLY A 5 17.25 1.88 5.48
C GLY A 5 16.77 0.47 5.18
N THR A 6 17.22 -0.48 5.99
CA THR A 6 16.80 -1.88 5.96
C THR A 6 15.68 -2.11 6.97
N VAL A 7 14.63 -2.82 6.55
CA VAL A 7 13.50 -3.17 7.41
C VAL A 7 13.87 -4.32 8.35
N GLU A 8 13.75 -4.11 9.65
CA GLU A 8 13.93 -5.13 10.70
C GLU A 8 12.66 -5.25 11.55
N CYS A 9 12.28 -6.46 11.96
CA CYS A 9 11.08 -6.68 12.79
C CYS A 9 11.22 -7.94 13.63
N GLU A 10 10.91 -7.84 14.92
CA GLU A 10 10.95 -8.98 15.86
C GLU A 10 9.74 -9.91 15.71
N LYS A 11 8.58 -9.35 15.35
CA LYS A 11 7.30 -10.07 15.23
C LYS A 11 6.71 -9.82 13.85
N PRO A 12 7.34 -10.39 12.79
CA PRO A 12 6.90 -10.16 11.43
C PRO A 12 5.57 -10.84 11.14
N LEU A 13 4.93 -10.38 10.07
CA LEU A 13 3.74 -10.96 9.48
C LEU A 13 4.11 -11.99 8.40
N ALA A 14 3.27 -13.01 8.27
CA ALA A 14 3.30 -13.94 7.16
C ALA A 14 2.20 -13.59 6.14
N ALA A 15 2.59 -13.15 4.95
CA ALA A 15 1.63 -12.82 3.89
C ALA A 15 0.99 -14.11 3.30
N PRO A 16 -0.33 -14.12 3.02
CA PRO A 16 -1.02 -15.31 2.51
C PRO A 16 -0.36 -15.92 1.27
N GLY A 17 0.08 -17.19 1.35
CA GLY A 17 0.64 -17.90 0.20
C GLY A 17 1.95 -17.33 -0.35
N GLN A 18 2.66 -16.50 0.41
CA GLN A 18 4.03 -16.08 0.12
C GLN A 18 5.01 -16.72 1.08
N ALA A 19 6.23 -16.97 0.60
CA ALA A 19 7.35 -17.32 1.45
C ALA A 19 8.05 -16.03 1.93
N GLY A 20 8.39 -15.98 3.21
CA GLY A 20 9.14 -14.90 3.82
C GLY A 20 8.31 -13.94 4.67
N ASP A 21 9.04 -13.28 5.56
CA ASP A 21 8.50 -12.37 6.58
C ASP A 21 8.33 -10.94 6.03
N CYS A 22 7.29 -10.26 6.50
CA CYS A 22 6.97 -8.89 6.09
C CYS A 22 6.48 -8.04 7.26
N VAL A 23 6.59 -6.72 7.13
CA VAL A 23 6.03 -5.77 8.11
C VAL A 23 4.68 -5.20 7.67
N TRP A 24 4.35 -5.43 6.40
CA TRP A 24 3.09 -5.05 5.78
C TRP A 24 2.78 -5.97 4.60
N TYR A 25 1.51 -6.29 4.41
CA TYR A 25 1.01 -6.82 3.15
C TYR A 25 -0.37 -6.25 2.81
N ARG A 26 -0.68 -6.23 1.51
CA ARG A 26 -2.04 -6.12 0.98
C ARG A 26 -2.31 -7.26 0.02
N PHE A 27 -3.36 -8.01 0.30
CA PHE A 27 -3.83 -9.13 -0.49
C PHE A 27 -5.19 -8.80 -1.09
N THR A 28 -5.27 -8.82 -2.42
CA THR A 28 -6.49 -8.48 -3.16
C THR A 28 -6.86 -9.60 -4.13
N ILE A 29 -8.14 -9.94 -4.18
CA ILE A 29 -8.73 -10.82 -5.19
C ILE A 29 -9.72 -10.00 -6.00
N VAL A 30 -9.46 -9.90 -7.30
CA VAL A 30 -10.33 -9.24 -8.27
C VAL A 30 -10.91 -10.30 -9.18
N GLU A 31 -12.22 -10.27 -9.39
CA GLU A 31 -12.93 -11.15 -10.29
C GLU A 31 -13.46 -10.35 -11.49
N GLU A 32 -13.29 -10.93 -12.67
CA GLU A 32 -13.78 -10.37 -13.92
C GLU A 32 -15.00 -11.16 -14.35
N TYR A 33 -16.08 -10.45 -14.62
CA TYR A 33 -17.37 -10.98 -15.00
C TYR A 33 -17.76 -10.48 -16.38
N GLN A 34 -18.50 -11.31 -17.11
CA GLN A 34 -19.27 -10.94 -18.27
C GLN A 34 -20.75 -10.96 -17.89
N GLU A 35 -21.37 -9.80 -17.91
CA GLU A 35 -22.80 -9.63 -17.71
C GLU A 35 -23.50 -9.51 -19.05
N ARG A 36 -24.57 -10.26 -19.23
CA ARG A 36 -25.42 -10.20 -20.42
C ARG A 36 -26.83 -9.82 -20.00
N THR A 37 -27.34 -8.72 -20.53
CA THR A 37 -28.69 -8.23 -20.25
C THR A 37 -29.53 -8.30 -21.52
N HIS A 38 -30.73 -8.87 -21.43
CA HIS A 38 -31.66 -8.94 -22.56
C HIS A 38 -32.69 -7.81 -22.50
N HIS A 39 -32.70 -6.95 -23.51
CA HIS A 39 -33.69 -5.88 -23.65
C HIS A 39 -34.69 -6.21 -24.78
N PRO A 40 -36.00 -6.26 -24.49
CA PRO A 40 -37.03 -6.67 -25.46
C PRO A 40 -37.04 -5.88 -26.78
N ARG A 41 -36.58 -4.62 -26.77
CA ARG A 41 -36.55 -3.72 -27.94
C ARG A 41 -35.15 -3.41 -28.47
N ARG A 42 -34.09 -3.67 -27.70
CA ARG A 42 -32.70 -3.30 -28.03
C ARG A 42 -31.78 -4.51 -28.24
N GLY A 43 -32.30 -5.73 -28.09
CA GLY A 43 -31.51 -6.96 -28.18
C GLY A 43 -30.69 -7.22 -26.92
N SER A 44 -29.67 -8.07 -27.05
CA SER A 44 -28.78 -8.43 -25.95
C SER A 44 -27.61 -7.45 -25.85
N GLN A 45 -27.29 -7.00 -24.63
CA GLN A 45 -26.08 -6.24 -24.33
C GLN A 45 -25.14 -7.09 -23.48
N THR A 46 -23.83 -7.03 -23.78
CA THR A 46 -22.79 -7.68 -22.99
C THR A 46 -21.88 -6.62 -22.40
N ARG A 47 -21.51 -6.75 -21.12
CA ARG A 47 -20.60 -5.86 -20.41
C ARG A 47 -19.58 -6.67 -19.62
N ASP A 48 -18.31 -6.29 -19.71
CA ASP A 48 -17.29 -6.80 -18.81
C ASP A 48 -17.25 -5.93 -17.53
N VAL A 49 -17.26 -6.58 -16.37
CA VAL A 49 -17.32 -5.96 -15.04
C VAL A 49 -16.21 -6.54 -14.18
N SER A 50 -15.43 -5.70 -13.51
CA SER A 50 -14.42 -6.14 -12.53
C SER A 50 -14.90 -5.81 -11.13
N GLU A 51 -14.78 -6.77 -10.21
CA GLU A 51 -15.21 -6.63 -8.82
C GLU A 51 -14.10 -7.09 -7.88
N THR A 52 -13.80 -6.30 -6.84
CA THR A 52 -12.89 -6.73 -5.78
C THR A 52 -13.67 -7.51 -4.75
N VAL A 53 -13.46 -8.83 -4.70
CA VAL A 53 -14.20 -9.74 -3.82
C VAL A 53 -13.49 -9.99 -2.49
N LEU A 54 -12.20 -9.65 -2.42
CA LEU A 54 -11.42 -9.66 -1.18
C LEU A 54 -10.38 -8.56 -1.25
N ASP A 55 -10.30 -7.75 -0.20
CA ASP A 55 -9.22 -6.81 0.04
C ASP A 55 -8.84 -6.88 1.52
N ARG A 56 -7.65 -7.40 1.81
CA ARG A 56 -7.12 -7.55 3.16
C ARG A 56 -5.78 -6.86 3.26
N GLN A 57 -5.59 -6.08 4.30
CA GLN A 57 -4.34 -5.42 4.58
C GLN A 57 -4.00 -5.55 6.06
N GLU A 58 -2.72 -5.72 6.37
CA GLU A 58 -2.22 -5.78 7.74
C GLU A 58 -0.83 -5.14 7.80
N ALA A 59 -0.53 -4.49 8.92
CA ALA A 59 0.74 -3.81 9.18
C ALA A 59 1.14 -4.01 10.64
N VAL A 60 2.44 -4.09 10.92
CA VAL A 60 2.98 -4.12 12.28
C VAL A 60 4.07 -3.08 12.45
N PRO A 61 4.26 -2.51 13.65
CA PRO A 61 5.42 -1.67 13.94
C PRO A 61 6.72 -2.40 13.67
N PHE A 62 7.71 -1.67 13.15
CA PHE A 62 9.00 -2.22 12.75
C PHE A 62 10.14 -1.23 12.99
N LEU A 63 11.38 -1.68 12.78
CA LEU A 63 12.56 -0.85 12.84
C LEU A 63 13.06 -0.60 11.41
N LEU A 64 13.47 0.64 11.15
CA LEU A 64 14.23 0.98 9.95
C LEU A 64 15.67 1.27 10.36
N LYS A 65 16.61 0.52 9.81
CA LYS A 65 18.02 0.58 10.16
C LYS A 65 18.85 1.20 9.04
N ASP A 66 19.58 2.24 9.37
CA ASP A 66 20.53 2.92 8.49
C ASP A 66 21.94 2.90 9.09
N GLU A 67 22.86 3.67 8.51
CA GLU A 67 24.24 3.78 8.99
C GLU A 67 24.36 4.44 10.37
N SER A 68 23.37 5.25 10.77
CA SER A 68 23.35 5.99 12.03
C SER A 68 22.73 5.21 13.19
N GLY A 69 21.93 4.19 12.89
CA GLY A 69 21.29 3.35 13.89
C GLY A 69 19.96 2.78 13.42
N SER A 70 19.00 2.68 14.33
CA SER A 70 17.66 2.18 14.03
C SER A 70 16.60 3.11 14.59
N ILE A 71 15.56 3.36 13.82
CA ILE A 71 14.40 4.14 14.23
C ILE A 71 13.14 3.29 14.19
N ARG A 72 12.28 3.45 15.18
CA ARG A 72 10.99 2.75 15.22
C ARG A 72 10.00 3.43 14.27
N VAL A 73 9.26 2.62 13.53
CA VAL A 73 8.21 3.06 12.61
C VAL A 73 6.89 2.46 13.08
N ASP A 74 5.91 3.32 13.27
CA ASP A 74 4.52 2.94 13.48
C ASP A 74 3.75 3.19 12.17
N PRO A 75 3.38 2.14 11.41
CA PRO A 75 2.77 2.29 10.10
C PRO A 75 1.31 2.77 10.15
N GLU A 76 0.74 2.97 11.34
CA GLU A 76 -0.65 3.38 11.49
C GLU A 76 -0.92 4.72 10.78
N GLY A 77 -1.96 4.74 9.93
CA GLY A 77 -2.34 5.92 9.15
C GLY A 77 -1.37 6.28 8.01
N ALA A 78 -0.32 5.48 7.77
CA ALA A 78 0.56 5.66 6.62
C ALA A 78 -0.12 5.27 5.32
N HIS A 79 0.31 5.90 4.23
CA HIS A 79 0.16 5.31 2.91
C HIS A 79 1.26 4.27 2.70
N LEU A 80 0.87 3.01 2.64
CA LEU A 80 1.77 1.86 2.58
C LEU A 80 1.90 1.36 1.15
N ASP A 81 3.14 1.22 0.70
CA ASP A 81 3.48 0.85 -0.67
C ASP A 81 4.58 -0.22 -0.72
N GLY A 82 4.18 -1.46 -0.93
CA GLY A 82 5.10 -2.59 -1.02
C GLY A 82 5.37 -3.06 -2.45
N LYS A 83 6.39 -3.91 -2.59
CA LYS A 83 6.69 -4.60 -3.84
C LYS A 83 5.57 -5.57 -4.22
N LEU A 84 5.21 -5.63 -5.50
CA LEU A 84 4.30 -6.64 -6.04
C LEU A 84 5.06 -7.96 -6.20
N VAL A 85 4.63 -9.03 -5.51
CA VAL A 85 5.34 -10.32 -5.52
C VAL A 85 4.69 -11.32 -6.46
N ARG A 86 3.35 -11.31 -6.56
CA ARG A 86 2.62 -12.17 -7.48
C ARG A 86 1.31 -11.53 -7.91
N GLY A 87 1.15 -11.35 -9.22
CA GLY A 87 -0.12 -11.12 -9.90
C GLY A 87 -0.41 -12.34 -10.75
N SER A 88 -1.14 -13.33 -10.24
CA SER A 88 -1.54 -14.48 -11.07
C SER A 88 -2.96 -14.22 -11.54
N ALA A 89 -3.15 -14.03 -12.85
CA ALA A 89 -4.43 -14.26 -13.46
C ALA A 89 -4.64 -15.78 -13.48
N GLU A 90 -5.57 -16.27 -12.66
CA GLU A 90 -6.09 -17.61 -12.84
C GLU A 90 -7.21 -17.50 -13.87
N ASP A 91 -6.94 -18.01 -15.08
CA ASP A 91 -7.96 -18.28 -16.09
C ASP A 91 -8.84 -19.41 -15.56
N THR A 92 -9.77 -19.07 -14.67
CA THR A 92 -10.85 -19.98 -14.33
C THR A 92 -11.81 -19.96 -15.52
N THR A 93 -11.44 -20.65 -16.60
CA THR A 93 -12.38 -21.06 -17.67
C THR A 93 -13.26 -22.19 -17.13
N GLY A 94 -13.80 -22.02 -15.93
CA GLY A 94 -14.84 -22.85 -15.36
C GLY A 94 -16.15 -22.21 -15.73
N ASN A 95 -16.97 -22.89 -16.53
CA ASN A 95 -18.32 -22.48 -16.89
C ASN A 95 -19.25 -22.54 -15.65
N MET A 96 -18.92 -21.81 -14.57
CA MET A 96 -19.86 -21.58 -13.48
C MET A 96 -20.74 -20.41 -13.88
N VAL A 97 -21.86 -20.75 -14.51
CA VAL A 97 -23.00 -19.83 -14.63
C VAL A 97 -23.63 -19.80 -13.24
N LEU A 98 -23.45 -18.70 -12.51
CA LEU A 98 -24.22 -18.46 -11.29
C LEU A 98 -25.62 -18.02 -11.74
N PRO A 99 -26.69 -18.80 -11.49
CA PRO A 99 -28.03 -18.39 -11.87
C PRO A 99 -28.51 -17.37 -10.84
N GLU A 100 -28.20 -16.10 -11.08
CA GLU A 100 -28.88 -15.02 -10.38
C GLU A 100 -30.26 -14.86 -11.00
N MET A 101 -31.31 -15.19 -10.23
CA MET A 101 -32.71 -15.11 -10.61
C MET A 101 -33.20 -13.65 -10.67
N THR A 102 -32.54 -12.80 -11.44
CA THR A 102 -33.05 -11.48 -11.82
C THR A 102 -33.55 -11.56 -13.27
N LEU A 103 -34.85 -11.29 -13.44
CA LEU A 103 -35.56 -11.36 -14.72
C LEU A 103 -34.74 -10.77 -15.89
N GLY A 104 -34.15 -11.64 -16.72
CA GLY A 104 -33.65 -11.28 -18.06
C GLY A 104 -32.14 -11.09 -18.24
N GLY A 105 -31.28 -11.52 -17.30
CA GLY A 105 -29.82 -11.44 -17.45
C GLY A 105 -29.05 -12.71 -17.11
N SER A 106 -27.78 -12.80 -17.50
CA SER A 106 -26.83 -13.86 -17.09
C SER A 106 -25.47 -13.26 -16.74
N ARG A 107 -24.85 -13.72 -15.65
CA ARG A 107 -23.51 -13.33 -15.22
C ARG A 107 -22.56 -14.51 -15.31
N ARG A 108 -21.40 -14.32 -15.95
CA ARG A 108 -20.37 -15.36 -16.16
C ARG A 108 -19.03 -14.87 -15.64
N LEU A 109 -18.41 -15.61 -14.73
CA LEU A 109 -17.01 -15.35 -14.34
C LEU A 109 -16.10 -15.64 -15.54
N LYS A 110 -15.28 -14.65 -15.94
CA LYS A 110 -14.27 -14.74 -17.00
C LYS A 110 -12.89 -15.09 -16.43
N GLY A 111 -12.56 -14.53 -15.27
CA GLY A 111 -11.22 -14.64 -14.72
C GLY A 111 -11.14 -14.18 -13.29
N ARG A 112 -10.07 -14.59 -12.61
CA ARG A 112 -9.78 -14.19 -11.25
C ARG A 112 -8.32 -13.79 -11.16
N ARG A 113 -8.05 -12.57 -10.71
CA ARG A 113 -6.71 -12.05 -10.50
C ARG A 113 -6.43 -11.97 -9.00
N ARG A 114 -5.35 -12.60 -8.57
CA ARG A 114 -4.84 -12.49 -7.20
C ARG A 114 -3.60 -11.61 -7.20
N GLU A 115 -3.58 -10.60 -6.34
CA GLU A 115 -2.45 -9.70 -6.15
C GLU A 115 -1.98 -9.69 -4.70
N ILE A 116 -0.67 -9.82 -4.51
CA ILE A 116 -0.01 -9.53 -3.23
C ILE A 116 1.05 -8.45 -3.41
N ARG A 117 0.91 -7.40 -2.59
CA ARG A 117 1.99 -6.44 -2.31
C ARG A 117 2.45 -6.59 -0.89
N LEU A 118 3.76 -6.45 -0.64
CA LEU A 118 4.32 -6.54 0.70
C LEU A 118 5.59 -5.71 0.89
N ILE A 119 5.89 -5.36 2.15
CA ILE A 119 7.16 -4.77 2.55
C ILE A 119 7.96 -5.86 3.29
N PRO A 120 8.97 -6.47 2.66
CA PRO A 120 9.69 -7.61 3.22
C PRO A 120 10.63 -7.18 4.35
N VAL A 121 10.77 -8.04 5.36
CA VAL A 121 11.85 -7.91 6.34
C VAL A 121 13.19 -8.20 5.64
N GLY A 122 14.23 -7.45 6.00
CA GLY A 122 15.56 -7.49 5.39
C GLY A 122 15.65 -6.79 4.03
N GLY A 123 14.55 -6.23 3.52
CA GLY A 123 14.54 -5.43 2.29
C GLY A 123 14.72 -3.93 2.54
N PRO A 124 14.83 -3.14 1.45
CA PRO A 124 14.88 -1.68 1.55
C PRO A 124 13.53 -1.14 2.03
N GLY A 125 13.60 -0.10 2.86
CA GLY A 125 12.48 0.67 3.35
C GLY A 125 12.74 2.17 3.24
N TYR A 126 11.71 2.90 2.84
CA TYR A 126 11.63 4.35 2.77
C TYR A 126 10.48 4.81 3.66
N VAL A 127 10.71 5.79 4.53
CA VAL A 127 9.68 6.38 5.37
C VAL A 127 9.75 7.89 5.28
N LEU A 128 8.62 8.51 4.95
CA LEU A 128 8.40 9.95 5.03
C LEU A 128 7.32 10.20 6.06
N GLY A 129 7.66 10.79 7.20
CA GLY A 129 6.74 11.03 8.31
C GLY A 129 7.26 12.01 9.35
N ARG A 130 6.54 12.16 10.46
CA ARG A 130 6.99 12.97 11.60
C ARG A 130 7.67 12.09 12.62
N CYS A 131 8.74 12.60 13.22
CA CYS A 131 9.38 11.99 14.37
C CYS A 131 8.64 12.49 15.62
N VAL A 132 8.09 11.58 16.40
CA VAL A 132 7.39 11.86 17.65
C VAL A 132 8.05 11.05 18.77
N GLU A 133 8.15 11.63 19.95
CA GLU A 133 8.58 10.89 21.13
C GLU A 133 7.37 10.19 21.75
N ARG A 134 7.45 8.87 21.93
CA ARG A 134 6.46 8.05 22.63
C ARG A 134 7.20 7.17 23.63
N ASP A 135 6.82 7.26 24.91
CA ASP A 135 7.42 6.50 26.00
C ASP A 135 8.96 6.61 26.06
N GLY A 136 9.51 7.80 25.78
CA GLY A 136 10.96 8.06 25.78
C GLY A 136 11.71 7.53 24.56
N VAL A 137 11.00 7.04 23.54
CA VAL A 137 11.58 6.53 22.28
C VAL A 137 11.10 7.37 21.11
N LEU A 138 12.01 7.70 20.19
CA LEU A 138 11.67 8.36 18.94
C LEU A 138 11.03 7.37 17.97
N VAL A 139 9.85 7.72 17.48
CA VAL A 139 9.02 6.92 16.57
C VAL A 139 8.63 7.77 15.36
N LEU A 140 8.77 7.21 14.16
CA LEU A 140 8.16 7.74 12.96
C LEU A 140 6.70 7.33 12.89
N ALA A 141 5.81 8.30 12.97
CA ALA A 141 4.37 8.10 12.95
C ALA A 141 3.67 9.19 12.12
N ARG A 142 2.36 9.02 11.94
CA ARG A 142 1.50 10.04 11.34
C ARG A 142 1.55 11.33 12.16
N ASP A 143 1.58 12.47 11.47
CA ASP A 143 1.33 13.76 12.10
C ASP A 143 -0.18 13.92 12.31
N GLU A 144 -0.61 14.01 13.57
CA GLU A 144 -2.02 14.23 13.92
C GLU A 144 -2.43 15.71 13.84
N LEU A 145 -1.46 16.63 13.91
CA LEU A 145 -1.68 18.07 13.98
C LEU A 145 -1.64 18.72 12.59
N GLU A 146 -0.89 18.16 11.66
CA GLU A 146 -0.80 18.64 10.29
C GLU A 146 -1.17 17.56 9.30
N ALA A 147 -1.89 17.92 8.23
CA ALA A 147 -2.20 17.02 7.12
C ALA A 147 -0.98 16.71 6.23
N LYS A 148 0.19 16.52 6.86
CA LYS A 148 1.42 16.14 6.19
C LYS A 148 1.32 14.67 5.74
N PRO A 149 1.84 14.37 4.55
CA PRO A 149 1.83 13.01 4.03
C PRO A 149 2.70 12.10 4.91
N PHE A 150 2.13 10.96 5.29
CA PHE A 150 2.86 9.86 5.94
C PHE A 150 2.92 8.70 4.96
N VAL A 151 4.12 8.32 4.53
CA VAL A 151 4.37 7.30 3.49
C VAL A 151 5.40 6.30 4.01
N VAL A 152 5.14 5.01 3.79
CA VAL A 152 6.12 3.93 3.96
C VAL A 152 6.16 3.13 2.67
N SER A 153 7.35 2.93 2.10
CA SER A 153 7.51 2.22 0.84
C SER A 153 8.76 1.32 0.78
N CYS A 154 8.76 0.32 -0.11
CA CYS A 154 9.98 -0.37 -0.53
C CYS A 154 10.78 0.39 -1.60
N ARG A 155 10.15 1.39 -2.22
CA ARG A 155 10.72 2.19 -3.30
C ARG A 155 11.32 3.46 -2.73
N SER A 156 12.40 3.92 -3.34
CA SER A 156 12.98 5.23 -3.05
C SER A 156 12.04 6.36 -3.49
N GLU A 157 12.20 7.55 -2.92
CA GLU A 157 11.45 8.76 -3.33
C GLU A 157 11.49 8.96 -4.85
N ARG A 158 12.67 8.80 -5.47
CA ARG A 158 12.85 8.94 -6.92
C ARG A 158 12.03 7.93 -7.71
N GLU A 159 11.98 6.68 -7.26
CA GLU A 159 11.17 5.64 -7.90
C GLU A 159 9.67 5.91 -7.73
N LEU A 160 9.25 6.46 -6.58
CA LEU A 160 7.87 6.88 -6.36
C LEU A 160 7.46 8.03 -7.28
N LEU A 161 8.34 9.02 -7.45
CA LEU A 161 8.13 10.15 -8.36
C LEU A 161 8.19 9.74 -9.84
N ALA A 162 8.97 8.72 -10.18
CA ALA A 162 9.05 8.18 -11.54
C ALA A 162 7.88 7.22 -11.88
N GLY A 163 7.22 6.62 -10.89
CA GLY A 163 6.13 5.66 -11.08
C GLY A 163 4.87 6.23 -11.74
N HIS A 164 3.80 5.45 -11.91
CA HIS A 164 2.53 5.94 -12.52
C HIS A 164 1.42 6.20 -11.50
N GLU A 165 1.69 6.04 -10.20
CA GLU A 165 0.68 6.15 -9.14
C GLU A 165 0.45 7.62 -8.76
N LEU A 166 -0.49 8.28 -9.46
CA LEU A 166 -0.83 9.70 -9.25
C LEU A 166 -1.13 10.05 -7.79
N GLY A 167 -1.79 9.14 -7.05
CA GLY A 167 -2.13 9.38 -5.63
C GLY A 167 -0.91 9.45 -4.70
N LEU A 168 0.13 8.67 -5.01
CA LEU A 168 1.37 8.65 -4.21
C LEU A 168 2.25 9.85 -4.56
N LYS A 169 2.32 10.22 -5.85
CA LYS A 169 2.98 11.44 -6.30
C LYS A 169 2.36 12.71 -5.71
N ALA A 170 1.03 12.81 -5.74
CA ALA A 170 0.33 13.97 -5.18
C ALA A 170 0.66 14.16 -3.70
N LYS A 171 0.71 13.06 -2.93
CA LYS A 171 1.11 13.09 -1.52
C LYS A 171 2.56 13.50 -1.33
N LEU A 172 3.50 12.95 -2.11
CA LEU A 172 4.92 13.34 -2.04
C LEU A 172 5.14 14.82 -2.40
N LEU A 173 4.51 15.32 -3.46
CA LEU A 173 4.62 16.72 -3.89
C LEU A 173 4.09 17.70 -2.83
N LEU A 174 3.02 17.34 -2.12
CA LEU A 174 2.51 18.12 -0.99
C LEU A 174 3.50 18.18 0.19
N ALA A 175 4.36 17.16 0.35
CA ALA A 175 5.41 17.18 1.38
C ALA A 175 6.48 18.23 1.08
N VAL A 176 6.90 18.32 -0.19
CA VAL A 176 7.96 19.24 -0.65
C VAL A 176 7.47 20.69 -0.64
N GLY A 177 6.19 20.94 -0.91
CA GLY A 177 5.57 22.27 -0.80
C GLY A 177 5.56 22.87 0.61
N GLY A 178 5.83 22.08 1.66
CA GLY A 178 5.95 22.53 3.05
C GLY A 178 7.39 22.63 3.58
N ALA A 179 8.41 22.30 2.77
CA ALA A 179 9.79 22.13 3.23
C ALA A 179 10.72 23.35 3.03
N VAL A 180 10.19 24.59 2.97
CA VAL A 180 11.03 25.81 2.87
C VAL A 180 11.26 26.52 4.22
N LEU A 181 10.70 26.05 5.34
CA LEU A 181 10.87 26.71 6.66
C LEU A 181 11.28 25.75 7.79
N GLY A 182 12.33 24.95 7.57
CA GLY A 182 12.76 23.96 8.57
C GLY A 182 14.26 23.71 8.68
N ALA A 183 15.11 24.62 8.20
CA ALA A 183 16.57 24.50 8.31
C ALA A 183 17.20 25.76 8.91
N ALA A 184 16.67 26.24 10.03
CA ALA A 184 17.26 27.36 10.77
C ALA A 184 16.88 27.38 12.25
N SER A 185 17.12 26.31 13.02
CA SER A 185 17.13 26.41 14.50
C SER A 185 17.68 25.15 15.21
N LEU A 186 18.94 24.76 14.96
CA LEU A 186 19.65 23.84 15.89
C LEU A 186 21.14 24.18 16.05
N LEU A 187 21.51 25.47 16.07
CA LEU A 187 22.87 25.91 16.47
C LEU A 187 22.84 27.12 17.42
N ALA A 188 21.97 27.13 18.42
CA ALA A 188 22.05 28.09 19.51
C ALA A 188 21.60 27.46 20.83
N ALA A 189 22.41 26.56 21.37
CA ALA A 189 22.22 26.10 22.75
C ALA A 189 23.52 25.63 23.44
N TRP A 190 24.71 26.09 23.03
CA TRP A 190 25.93 25.96 23.85
C TRP A 190 26.74 27.25 23.70
N GLY A 191 26.70 28.10 24.72
CA GLY A 191 27.38 29.40 24.76
C GLY A 191 26.73 30.36 25.75
N GLY A 192 26.82 30.03 27.04
CA GLY A 192 26.44 30.88 28.17
C GLY A 192 27.23 30.45 29.40
#